data_AF-A0A8S9TNS1-F1
#
_entry.id   AF-A0A8S9TNS1-F1
#
_cell.length_a   1.000
_cell.length_b   1.000
_cell.length_c   1.000
_cell.angle_alpha   90.00
_cell.angle_beta   90.00
_cell.angle_gamma   90.00
#
_symmetry.space_group_name_H-M   'P 1'
#
loop_
_entity.id
_entity.type
_entity.pdbx_description
1 polymer ?
#
loop_
_entity_poly.entity_id
_entity_poly.type
_entity_poly.pdbx_seq_one_letter_code
_entity_poly.pdbx_strand_id
1 'polypeptide(L)'
;MRILPLTNVEKYVAVWEEYGDVTREQLMFLERYGDAKNQIEDVEHTLEWIEDVKWRATAVEEVPVMFWEPLQERRDYILQQIKELPLRLFSVGKEAIDGYRLLSFRRNQWLSTTAMITTMKVLAEKYTDVGVVSPSFREPKEPDRKRIVANAYKAFTPTKSKLIGALNYDGAHWVAFFIDVGDRVCILFDPLQEDMNYAKIKASIKEVVEPLLPVNTELTYDNYTSCFQQDSDNCGLWCLIVLELSLTGMPWHKGLYQLVPYLRLRFLSLCLGYVEEKR
;
A
#
# COMPACT_ATOMS: atom_id res chain seq x y z
N MET A 1 -22.09 30.29 -7.91
CA MET A 1 -22.15 29.67 -6.58
C MET A 1 -21.88 30.73 -5.53
N ARG A 2 -22.85 31.02 -4.65
CA ARG A 2 -22.64 31.89 -3.49
C ARG A 2 -22.71 31.03 -2.22
N ILE A 3 -21.74 31.18 -1.32
CA ILE A 3 -21.72 30.51 -0.01
C ILE A 3 -22.33 31.50 0.99
N LEU A 4 -23.46 31.14 1.60
CA LEU A 4 -24.15 32.00 2.57
C LEU A 4 -23.69 31.68 4.00
N PRO A 5 -23.56 32.69 4.88
CA PRO A 5 -23.23 32.46 6.28
C PRO A 5 -24.37 31.75 7.02
N LEU A 6 -23.99 30.82 7.90
CA LEU A 6 -24.92 30.05 8.73
C LEU A 6 -25.54 30.95 9.80
N THR A 7 -26.71 31.53 9.54
CA THR A 7 -27.56 32.12 10.59
C THR A 7 -28.74 31.21 10.86
N ASN A 8 -29.05 31.04 12.14
CA ASN A 8 -30.06 30.11 12.65
C ASN A 8 -31.38 30.20 11.88
N VAL A 9 -31.89 29.01 11.52
CA VAL A 9 -33.12 28.72 10.77
C VAL A 9 -32.89 28.65 9.24
N GLU A 10 -32.77 27.40 8.76
CA GLU A 10 -32.59 26.90 7.38
C GLU A 10 -31.14 26.70 6.87
N LYS A 11 -30.74 25.41 6.80
CA LYS A 11 -29.40 24.88 6.53
C LYS A 11 -29.03 24.92 5.03
N TYR A 12 -28.91 26.09 4.39
CA TYR A 12 -28.43 26.15 2.99
C TYR A 12 -26.92 26.32 2.92
N VAL A 13 -26.25 25.47 2.15
CA VAL A 13 -24.77 25.43 2.06
C VAL A 13 -24.26 25.93 0.70
N ALA A 14 -25.08 25.90 -0.33
CA ALA A 14 -24.79 26.50 -1.63
C ALA A 14 -26.08 26.83 -2.40
N VAL A 15 -26.07 27.97 -3.11
CA VAL A 15 -27.13 28.41 -4.02
C VAL A 15 -26.63 28.37 -5.46
N TRP A 16 -27.38 27.71 -6.34
CA TRP A 16 -27.21 27.76 -7.80
C TRP A 16 -28.39 28.46 -8.45
N GLU A 17 -28.14 29.49 -9.25
CA GLU A 17 -29.20 30.32 -9.85
C GLU A 17 -30.19 29.52 -10.70
N GLU A 18 -29.76 28.42 -11.31
CA GLU A 18 -30.60 27.55 -12.16
C GLU A 18 -31.28 26.40 -11.40
N TYR A 19 -30.78 26.00 -10.23
CA TYR A 19 -31.17 24.76 -9.55
C TYR A 19 -31.73 24.97 -8.12
N GLY A 20 -31.69 26.21 -7.62
CA GLY A 20 -32.17 26.57 -6.29
C GLY A 20 -31.15 26.27 -5.18
N ASP A 21 -31.67 26.14 -3.96
CA ASP A 21 -30.89 26.00 -2.74
C ASP A 21 -30.67 24.53 -2.39
N VAL A 22 -29.43 24.17 -2.03
CA VAL A 22 -29.10 22.81 -1.59
C VAL A 22 -28.78 22.80 -0.10
N THR A 23 -29.45 21.90 0.60
CA THR A 23 -29.21 21.68 2.03
C THR A 23 -27.92 20.92 2.27
N ARG A 24 -27.35 21.05 3.47
CA ARG A 24 -26.16 20.25 3.88
C ARG A 24 -26.35 18.75 3.68
N GLU A 25 -27.54 18.23 4.00
CA GLU A 25 -27.86 16.80 3.91
C GLU A 25 -27.89 16.32 2.45
N GLN A 26 -28.45 17.13 1.54
CA GLN A 26 -28.43 16.85 0.11
C GLN A 26 -27.00 16.88 -0.46
N LEU A 27 -26.15 17.83 -0.04
CA LEU A 27 -24.74 17.83 -0.44
C LEU A 27 -23.99 16.58 0.02
N MET A 28 -24.16 16.17 1.28
CA MET A 28 -23.55 14.95 1.80
C MET A 28 -24.05 13.69 1.07
N PHE A 29 -25.33 13.67 0.67
CA PHE A 29 -25.86 12.58 -0.15
C PHE A 29 -25.21 12.56 -1.54
N LEU A 30 -25.11 13.71 -2.21
CA LEU A 30 -24.50 13.81 -3.54
C LEU A 30 -23.02 13.41 -3.53
N GLU A 31 -22.27 13.81 -2.51
CA GLU A 31 -20.87 13.38 -2.32
C GLU A 31 -20.77 11.86 -2.18
N ARG A 32 -21.57 11.26 -1.27
CA ARG A 32 -21.57 9.81 -1.07
C ARG A 32 -22.01 9.03 -2.30
N TYR A 33 -22.98 9.55 -3.04
CA TYR A 33 -23.45 8.96 -4.29
C TYR A 33 -22.36 9.02 -5.37
N GLY A 34 -21.70 10.17 -5.52
CA GLY A 34 -20.58 10.35 -6.43
C GLY A 34 -19.43 9.38 -6.12
N ASP A 35 -19.05 9.27 -4.85
CA ASP A 35 -18.04 8.31 -4.39
C ASP A 35 -18.44 6.86 -4.72
N ALA A 36 -19.69 6.48 -4.42
CA ALA A 36 -20.18 5.12 -4.69
C ALA A 36 -20.18 4.81 -6.20
N LYS A 37 -20.58 5.77 -7.04
CA LYS A 37 -20.55 5.62 -8.50
C LYS A 37 -19.12 5.39 -9.00
N ASN A 38 -18.18 6.23 -8.58
CA ASN A 38 -16.76 6.10 -8.97
C ASN A 38 -16.18 4.75 -8.51
N GLN A 39 -16.54 4.29 -7.31
CA GLN A 39 -16.09 2.99 -6.80
C GLN A 39 -16.66 1.81 -7.60
N ILE A 40 -17.90 1.90 -8.07
CA ILE A 40 -18.50 0.89 -8.96
C ILE A 40 -17.81 0.88 -10.33
N GLU A 41 -17.57 2.06 -10.91
CA GLU A 41 -16.79 2.19 -12.16
C GLU A 41 -15.37 1.63 -11.98
N ASP A 42 -14.75 1.82 -10.82
CA ASP A 42 -13.46 1.23 -10.51
C ASP A 42 -13.47 -0.30 -10.51
N VAL A 43 -14.56 -0.92 -10.04
CA VAL A 43 -14.74 -2.38 -10.10
C VAL A 43 -14.82 -2.81 -11.57
N GLU A 44 -15.67 -2.18 -12.37
CA GLU A 44 -15.85 -2.51 -13.79
C GLU A 44 -14.51 -2.44 -14.55
N HIS A 45 -13.80 -1.31 -14.46
CA HIS A 45 -12.49 -1.15 -15.09
C HIS A 45 -11.44 -2.16 -14.59
N THR A 46 -11.55 -2.60 -13.33
CA THR A 46 -10.63 -3.61 -12.77
C THR A 46 -10.93 -4.99 -13.34
N LEU A 47 -12.21 -5.37 -13.45
CA LEU A 47 -12.62 -6.63 -14.07
C LEU A 47 -12.18 -6.69 -15.54
N GLU A 48 -12.41 -5.63 -16.31
CA GLU A 48 -11.93 -5.53 -17.70
C GLU A 48 -10.42 -5.67 -17.79
N TRP A 49 -9.68 -4.99 -16.90
CA TRP A 49 -8.22 -5.11 -16.87
C TRP A 49 -7.73 -6.52 -16.56
N ILE A 50 -8.39 -7.26 -15.65
CA ILE A 50 -8.01 -8.63 -15.30
C ILE A 50 -8.25 -9.60 -16.48
N GLU A 51 -9.30 -9.37 -17.27
CA GLU A 51 -9.54 -10.13 -18.50
C GLU A 51 -8.45 -9.86 -19.56
N ASP A 52 -8.11 -8.59 -19.74
CA ASP A 52 -7.19 -8.15 -20.79
C ASP A 52 -5.71 -8.31 -20.47
N VAL A 53 -5.34 -8.40 -19.19
CA VAL A 53 -3.94 -8.44 -18.77
C VAL A 53 -3.26 -9.72 -19.26
N LYS A 54 -2.07 -9.52 -19.83
CA LYS A 54 -1.23 -10.56 -20.43
C LYS A 54 0.22 -10.35 -20.04
N TRP A 55 0.94 -11.45 -19.95
CA TRP A 55 2.39 -11.52 -19.76
C TRP A 55 2.92 -12.71 -20.56
N ARG A 56 4.23 -12.75 -20.78
CA ARG A 56 4.88 -13.92 -21.38
C ARG A 56 5.19 -14.92 -20.28
N ALA A 57 4.72 -16.16 -20.42
CA ALA A 57 5.00 -17.22 -19.43
C ALA A 57 6.51 -17.42 -19.22
N THR A 58 7.29 -17.43 -20.30
CA THR A 58 8.76 -17.53 -20.24
C THR A 58 9.42 -16.39 -19.47
N ALA A 59 8.84 -15.17 -19.49
CA ALA A 59 9.37 -14.05 -18.72
C ALA A 59 9.16 -14.23 -17.21
N VAL A 60 8.08 -14.91 -16.79
CA VAL A 60 7.89 -15.31 -15.39
C VAL A 60 8.94 -16.35 -15.00
N GLU A 61 9.20 -17.32 -15.88
CA GLU A 61 10.21 -18.36 -15.65
C GLU A 61 11.65 -17.82 -15.50
N GLU A 62 11.92 -16.64 -16.04
CA GLU A 62 13.21 -15.94 -15.93
C GLU A 62 13.41 -15.24 -14.59
N VAL A 63 12.35 -14.95 -13.82
CA VAL A 63 12.46 -14.29 -12.52
C VAL A 63 12.46 -15.31 -11.37
N PRO A 64 12.99 -14.94 -10.18
CA PRO A 64 13.04 -15.84 -9.04
C PRO A 64 11.67 -16.45 -8.68
N VAL A 65 11.69 -17.76 -8.36
CA VAL A 65 10.49 -18.61 -8.20
C VAL A 65 9.49 -18.13 -7.15
N MET A 66 9.92 -17.34 -6.15
CA MET A 66 9.00 -16.82 -5.13
C MET A 66 7.94 -15.85 -5.70
N PHE A 67 8.17 -15.30 -6.90
CA PHE A 67 7.21 -14.47 -7.62
C PHE A 67 6.22 -15.28 -8.47
N TRP A 68 6.40 -16.60 -8.59
CA TRP A 68 5.55 -17.43 -9.43
C TRP A 68 4.22 -17.71 -8.72
N GLU A 69 3.13 -17.46 -9.42
CA GLU A 69 1.75 -17.70 -9.01
C GLU A 69 0.96 -18.15 -10.25
N PRO A 70 0.08 -19.15 -10.11
CA PRO A 70 -0.76 -19.63 -11.21
C PRO A 70 -1.93 -18.66 -11.47
N LEU A 71 -1.62 -17.42 -11.83
CA LEU A 71 -2.60 -16.35 -11.97
C LEU A 71 -3.55 -16.57 -13.15
N GLN A 72 -3.12 -17.32 -14.17
CA GLN A 72 -3.97 -17.64 -15.32
C GLN A 72 -5.07 -18.62 -14.90
N GLU A 73 -4.72 -19.64 -14.12
CA GLU A 73 -5.63 -20.65 -13.58
C GLU A 73 -6.53 -20.07 -12.48
N ARG A 74 -6.03 -19.08 -11.73
CA ARG A 74 -6.79 -18.40 -10.66
C ARG A 74 -7.62 -17.22 -11.15
N ARG A 75 -7.63 -16.91 -12.45
CA ARG A 75 -8.28 -15.72 -13.00
C ARG A 75 -9.75 -15.59 -12.62
N ASP A 76 -10.53 -16.65 -12.82
CA ASP A 76 -11.96 -16.67 -12.51
C ASP A 76 -12.22 -16.43 -11.01
N TYR A 77 -11.38 -17.01 -10.15
CA TYR A 77 -11.42 -16.76 -8.72
C TYR A 77 -11.12 -15.28 -8.40
N ILE A 78 -10.09 -14.68 -9.01
CA ILE A 78 -9.75 -13.26 -8.79
C ILE A 78 -10.92 -12.37 -9.23
N LEU A 79 -11.51 -12.63 -10.39
CA LEU A 79 -12.69 -11.90 -10.88
C LEU A 79 -13.87 -12.00 -9.91
N GLN A 80 -14.12 -13.19 -9.36
CA GLN A 80 -15.18 -13.39 -8.38
C GLN A 80 -14.91 -12.62 -7.08
N GLN A 81 -13.69 -12.68 -6.56
CA GLN A 81 -13.31 -11.94 -5.33
C GLN A 81 -13.44 -10.42 -5.51
N ILE A 82 -13.17 -9.88 -6.70
CA ILE A 82 -13.37 -8.46 -6.99
C ILE A 82 -14.86 -8.09 -6.94
N LYS A 83 -15.74 -8.93 -7.51
CA LYS A 83 -17.21 -8.71 -7.47
C LYS A 83 -17.76 -8.76 -6.05
N GLU A 84 -17.18 -9.59 -5.20
CA GLU A 84 -17.60 -9.81 -3.82
C GLU A 84 -16.88 -8.92 -2.80
N LEU A 85 -16.06 -7.97 -3.23
CA LEU A 85 -15.29 -7.10 -2.35
C LEU A 85 -16.18 -5.97 -1.77
N PRO A 86 -16.43 -5.94 -0.43
CA PRO A 86 -16.81 -4.71 0.25
C PRO A 86 -15.96 -3.53 -0.13
N LEU A 87 -16.57 -2.60 -0.87
CA LEU A 87 -15.86 -1.45 -1.40
C LEU A 87 -15.53 -0.44 -0.30
N ARG A 88 -16.43 -0.22 0.67
CA ARG A 88 -16.22 0.69 1.80
C ARG A 88 -15.65 -0.01 3.02
N LEU A 89 -15.22 0.77 3.99
CA LEU A 89 -14.68 0.36 5.28
C LEU A 89 -15.32 -0.93 5.83
N PHE A 90 -14.50 -1.97 5.94
CA PHE A 90 -14.85 -3.24 6.54
C PHE A 90 -13.67 -3.80 7.33
N SER A 91 -13.93 -4.76 8.20
CA SER A 91 -12.90 -5.38 9.03
C SER A 91 -12.24 -6.56 8.33
N VAL A 92 -10.91 -6.61 8.41
CA VAL A 92 -10.08 -7.74 7.97
C VAL A 92 -9.19 -8.11 9.16
N GLY A 93 -9.54 -9.19 9.85
CA GLY A 93 -8.98 -9.51 11.16
C GLY A 93 -9.27 -8.39 12.18
N LYS A 94 -8.23 -7.68 12.64
CA LYS A 94 -8.34 -6.58 13.63
C LYS A 94 -8.26 -5.19 13.01
N GLU A 95 -8.33 -5.10 11.70
CA GLU A 95 -7.98 -3.91 10.94
C GLU A 95 -9.18 -3.44 10.13
N ALA A 96 -9.36 -2.13 10.01
CA ALA A 96 -10.38 -1.57 9.15
C ALA A 96 -9.72 -1.12 7.84
N ILE A 97 -10.24 -1.60 6.70
CA ILE A 97 -9.76 -1.23 5.37
C ILE A 97 -10.90 -0.82 4.45
N ASP A 98 -10.64 0.11 3.55
CA ASP A 98 -11.53 0.41 2.42
C ASP A 98 -11.17 -0.48 1.22
N GLY A 99 -12.04 -1.41 0.85
CA GLY A 99 -11.71 -2.42 -0.17
C GLY A 99 -11.46 -1.85 -1.55
N TYR A 100 -12.18 -0.80 -1.96
CA TYR A 100 -11.96 -0.17 -3.26
C TYR A 100 -10.51 0.35 -3.43
N ARG A 101 -9.82 0.65 -2.33
CA ARG A 101 -8.42 1.10 -2.36
C ARG A 101 -7.46 -0.02 -2.78
N LEU A 102 -7.85 -1.29 -2.69
CA LEU A 102 -7.09 -2.42 -3.24
C LEU A 102 -7.10 -2.42 -4.78
N LEU A 103 -8.12 -1.81 -5.41
CA LEU A 103 -8.21 -1.70 -6.87
C LEU A 103 -7.12 -0.79 -7.47
N SER A 104 -6.35 -0.08 -6.63
CA SER A 104 -5.16 0.68 -7.05
C SER A 104 -4.05 -0.18 -7.66
N PHE A 105 -4.10 -1.51 -7.55
CA PHE A 105 -3.22 -2.39 -8.33
C PHE A 105 -3.52 -2.35 -9.83
N ARG A 106 -4.71 -1.93 -10.25
CA ARG A 106 -5.12 -1.89 -11.65
C ARG A 106 -4.18 -1.04 -12.50
N ARG A 107 -3.71 -1.60 -13.62
CA ARG A 107 -2.96 -0.91 -14.68
C ARG A 107 -1.77 -0.11 -14.12
N ASN A 108 -1.81 1.20 -14.24
CA ASN A 108 -0.77 2.16 -13.89
C ASN A 108 -1.24 3.11 -12.78
N GLN A 109 -2.16 2.67 -11.93
CA GLN A 109 -2.64 3.46 -10.80
C GLN A 109 -1.59 3.49 -9.68
N TRP A 110 -1.46 4.64 -9.01
CA TRP A 110 -0.60 4.75 -7.83
C TRP A 110 -1.18 3.92 -6.69
N LEU A 111 -0.35 3.09 -6.07
CA LEU A 111 -0.79 2.24 -4.97
C LEU A 111 -1.26 3.08 -3.78
N SER A 112 -2.43 2.72 -3.25
CA SER A 112 -2.98 3.35 -2.06
C SER A 112 -2.27 2.88 -0.79
N THR A 113 -2.40 3.64 0.29
CA THR A 113 -1.93 3.23 1.63
C THR A 113 -2.56 1.89 2.05
N THR A 114 -3.84 1.66 1.73
CA THR A 114 -4.51 0.38 2.00
C THR A 114 -3.85 -0.78 1.25
N ALA A 115 -3.52 -0.61 -0.02
CA ALA A 115 -2.84 -1.63 -0.82
C ALA A 115 -1.44 -1.94 -0.27
N MET A 116 -0.68 -0.90 0.10
CA MET A 116 0.64 -1.05 0.72
C MET A 116 0.55 -1.82 2.06
N ILE A 117 -0.32 -1.40 2.97
CA ILE A 117 -0.48 -2.05 4.29
C ILE A 117 -0.95 -3.49 4.14
N THR A 118 -1.99 -3.72 3.32
CA THR A 118 -2.55 -5.06 3.13
C THR A 118 -1.49 -5.99 2.59
N THR A 119 -0.73 -5.57 1.57
CA THR A 119 0.35 -6.39 1.01
C THR A 119 1.46 -6.65 2.02
N MET A 120 1.92 -5.64 2.76
CA MET A 120 2.92 -5.86 3.82
C MET A 120 2.43 -6.87 4.87
N LYS A 121 1.13 -6.90 5.19
CA LYS A 121 0.56 -7.91 6.09
C LYS A 121 0.53 -9.30 5.47
N VAL A 122 0.17 -9.43 4.18
CA VAL A 122 0.29 -10.70 3.46
C VAL A 122 1.72 -11.20 3.50
N LEU A 123 2.70 -10.34 3.22
CA LEU A 123 4.13 -10.71 3.31
C LEU A 123 4.50 -11.14 4.74
N ALA A 124 3.97 -10.48 5.76
CA ALA A 124 4.24 -10.83 7.14
C ALA A 124 3.61 -12.14 7.62
N GLU A 125 2.55 -12.63 6.96
CA GLU A 125 2.00 -13.97 7.17
C GLU A 125 2.70 -15.04 6.34
N LYS A 126 3.12 -14.66 5.12
CA LYS A 126 3.84 -15.55 4.19
C LYS A 126 5.26 -15.87 4.66
N TYR A 127 5.92 -14.94 5.35
CA TYR A 127 7.31 -15.07 5.80
C TYR A 127 7.41 -15.08 7.34
N THR A 128 8.34 -15.88 7.86
CA THR A 128 8.52 -16.09 9.30
C THR A 128 9.04 -14.83 10.01
N ASP A 129 8.48 -14.55 11.20
CA ASP A 129 8.96 -13.53 12.14
C ASP A 129 9.06 -12.11 11.60
N VAL A 130 8.16 -11.75 10.68
CA VAL A 130 8.10 -10.41 10.09
C VAL A 130 7.12 -9.50 10.83
N GLY A 131 7.58 -8.32 11.24
CA GLY A 131 6.76 -7.23 11.77
C GLY A 131 6.48 -6.15 10.71
N VAL A 132 5.27 -5.60 10.69
CA VAL A 132 4.88 -4.53 9.76
C VAL A 132 4.83 -3.19 10.50
N VAL A 133 5.70 -2.26 10.12
CA VAL A 133 5.68 -0.89 10.65
C VAL A 133 4.61 -0.10 9.89
N SER A 134 3.69 0.53 10.62
CA SER A 134 2.60 1.29 9.98
C SER A 134 3.12 2.48 9.17
N PRO A 135 2.73 2.66 7.89
CA PRO A 135 3.22 3.77 7.07
C PRO A 135 2.68 5.14 7.54
N SER A 136 1.61 5.17 8.34
CA SER A 136 0.94 6.39 8.80
C SER A 136 1.64 7.11 9.94
N PHE A 137 2.78 6.61 10.45
CA PHE A 137 3.45 7.25 11.59
C PHE A 137 4.01 8.64 11.27
N ARG A 138 4.04 9.06 10.00
CA ARG A 138 4.43 10.43 9.62
C ARG A 138 3.30 11.46 9.77
N GLU A 139 2.06 11.02 9.93
CA GLU A 139 0.90 11.90 10.07
C GLU A 139 0.90 12.67 11.41
N PRO A 140 1.18 12.04 12.58
CA PRO A 140 1.27 12.77 13.83
C PRO A 140 2.51 13.66 13.89
N LYS A 141 2.39 14.80 14.58
CA LYS A 141 3.53 15.71 14.82
C LYS A 141 4.38 15.25 16.00
N GLU A 142 3.73 14.77 17.06
CA GLU A 142 4.39 14.42 18.32
C GLU A 142 5.15 13.08 18.21
N PRO A 143 6.46 13.02 18.56
CA PRO A 143 7.25 11.80 18.43
C PRO A 143 6.66 10.57 19.10
N ASP A 144 6.08 10.72 20.29
CA ASP A 144 5.46 9.60 21.01
C ASP A 144 4.20 9.08 20.29
N ARG A 145 3.44 9.96 19.65
CA ARG A 145 2.31 9.55 18.80
C ARG A 145 2.80 8.84 17.55
N LYS A 146 3.87 9.31 16.91
CA LYS A 146 4.49 8.59 15.78
C LYS A 146 4.88 7.18 16.18
N ARG A 147 5.52 6.99 17.34
CA ARG A 147 5.92 5.67 17.86
C ARG A 147 4.74 4.74 18.11
N ILE A 148 3.66 5.25 18.71
CA ILE A 148 2.43 4.49 18.89
C ILE A 148 1.86 4.03 17.54
N VAL A 149 1.79 4.93 16.56
CA VAL A 149 1.28 4.61 15.22
C VAL A 149 2.20 3.62 14.50
N ALA A 150 3.51 3.81 14.56
CA ALA A 150 4.49 2.90 13.96
C ALA A 150 4.33 1.46 14.48
N ASN A 151 4.05 1.31 15.78
CA ASN A 151 3.80 0.01 16.42
C ASN A 151 2.32 -0.40 16.46
N ALA A 152 1.42 0.24 15.70
CA ALA A 152 -0.02 -0.08 15.71
C ALA A 152 -0.28 -1.57 15.39
N TYR A 153 0.57 -2.17 14.56
CA TYR A 153 0.49 -3.58 14.15
C TYR A 153 1.39 -4.51 14.97
N LYS A 154 1.90 -4.05 16.12
CA LYS A 154 2.78 -4.83 17.02
C LYS A 154 4.05 -5.32 16.33
N ALA A 155 4.65 -4.48 15.49
CA ALA A 155 5.83 -4.84 14.71
C ALA A 155 7.03 -5.19 15.59
N PHE A 156 7.15 -4.57 16.78
CA PHE A 156 8.34 -4.60 17.62
C PHE A 156 8.25 -5.63 18.75
N THR A 157 7.46 -6.69 18.60
CA THR A 157 7.42 -7.77 19.61
C THR A 157 8.68 -8.64 19.56
N PRO A 158 9.14 -9.24 20.67
CA PRO A 158 10.38 -10.03 20.71
C PRO A 158 10.45 -11.21 19.73
N THR A 159 9.31 -11.69 19.22
CA THR A 159 9.23 -12.77 18.23
C THR A 159 9.48 -12.29 16.80
N LYS A 160 9.63 -10.98 16.55
CA LYS A 160 9.85 -10.44 15.21
C LYS A 160 11.33 -10.14 15.02
N SER A 161 11.99 -10.92 14.16
CA SER A 161 13.39 -10.77 13.82
C SER A 161 13.61 -9.85 12.61
N LYS A 162 12.57 -9.64 11.81
CA LYS A 162 12.59 -8.79 10.61
C LYS A 162 11.46 -7.78 10.66
N LEU A 163 11.72 -6.55 10.20
CA LEU A 163 10.71 -5.51 10.06
C LEU A 163 10.66 -5.03 8.62
N ILE A 164 9.44 -4.82 8.11
CA ILE A 164 9.20 -4.15 6.84
C ILE A 164 8.36 -2.89 7.08
N GLY A 165 8.66 -1.84 6.33
CA GLY A 165 7.89 -0.62 6.34
C GLY A 165 7.95 0.11 5.02
N ALA A 166 6.95 0.95 4.78
CA ALA A 166 6.89 1.87 3.65
C ALA A 166 6.50 3.25 4.17
N LEU A 167 6.93 4.30 3.48
CA LEU A 167 6.57 5.68 3.77
C LEU A 167 6.07 6.34 2.50
N ASN A 168 5.03 7.15 2.64
CA ASN A 168 4.56 8.00 1.56
C ASN A 168 5.05 9.44 1.78
N TYR A 169 5.70 10.00 0.76
CA TYR A 169 6.15 11.38 0.71
C TYR A 169 5.15 12.19 -0.12
N ASP A 170 4.55 13.17 0.55
CA ASP A 170 3.64 14.18 -0.02
C ASP A 170 2.42 13.61 -0.77
N GLY A 171 1.97 12.41 -0.41
CA GLY A 171 0.85 11.72 -1.06
C GLY A 171 1.20 11.11 -2.42
N ALA A 172 2.45 11.24 -2.89
CA ALA A 172 2.80 11.04 -4.29
C ALA A 172 3.93 10.04 -4.52
N HIS A 173 4.77 9.77 -3.52
CA HIS A 173 5.94 8.90 -3.70
C HIS A 173 6.10 7.90 -2.57
N TRP A 174 6.20 6.62 -2.92
CA TRP A 174 6.46 5.55 -1.96
C TRP A 174 7.94 5.21 -1.89
N VAL A 175 8.43 5.10 -0.67
CA VAL A 175 9.76 4.58 -0.34
C VAL A 175 9.62 3.46 0.69
N ALA A 176 10.62 2.60 0.81
CA ALA A 176 10.57 1.44 1.69
C ALA A 176 11.82 1.30 2.55
N PHE A 177 11.67 0.54 3.63
CA PHE A 177 12.80 0.07 4.41
C PHE A 177 12.55 -1.34 4.93
N PHE A 178 13.63 -2.10 5.04
CA PHE A 178 13.69 -3.40 5.67
C PHE A 178 14.72 -3.35 6.80
N ILE A 179 14.43 -4.00 7.92
CA ILE A 179 15.36 -4.13 9.04
C ILE A 179 15.50 -5.60 9.37
N ASP A 180 16.73 -6.09 9.37
CA ASP A 180 17.09 -7.32 10.08
C ASP A 180 17.57 -6.94 11.48
N VAL A 181 16.81 -7.33 12.50
CA VAL A 181 17.09 -6.99 13.90
C VAL A 181 18.30 -7.77 14.41
N GLY A 182 18.52 -8.99 13.92
CA GLY A 182 19.63 -9.83 14.33
C GLY A 182 20.95 -9.30 13.80
N ASP A 183 20.99 -9.01 12.50
CA ASP A 183 22.18 -8.47 11.83
C ASP A 183 22.37 -6.96 12.07
N ARG A 184 21.35 -6.29 12.63
CA ARG A 184 21.32 -4.85 12.88
C ARG A 184 21.52 -4.04 11.61
N VAL A 185 20.99 -4.53 10.49
CA VAL A 185 21.09 -3.88 9.19
C VAL A 185 19.73 -3.28 8.83
N CYS A 186 19.74 -2.03 8.38
CA CYS A 186 18.60 -1.38 7.76
C CYS A 186 18.87 -1.13 6.28
N ILE A 187 18.09 -1.79 5.43
CA ILE A 187 18.10 -1.56 3.98
C ILE A 187 17.08 -0.46 3.68
N LEU A 188 17.54 0.63 3.07
CA LEU A 188 16.73 1.74 2.62
C LEU A 188 16.47 1.59 1.12
N PHE A 189 15.26 1.89 0.67
CA PHE A 189 14.93 1.85 -0.75
C PHE A 189 14.10 3.05 -1.17
N ASP A 190 14.64 3.79 -2.13
CA ASP A 190 13.90 4.77 -2.91
C ASP A 190 13.87 4.30 -4.38
N PRO A 191 12.69 4.07 -4.97
CA PRO A 191 12.57 3.73 -6.39
C PRO A 191 13.24 4.74 -7.34
N LEU A 192 13.31 6.02 -6.96
CA LEU A 192 13.99 7.08 -7.74
C LEU A 192 15.49 7.22 -7.39
N GLN A 193 15.94 6.51 -6.36
CA GLN A 193 17.31 6.53 -5.84
C GLN A 193 17.86 7.93 -5.55
N GLU A 194 17.03 8.84 -5.04
CA GLU A 194 17.47 10.20 -4.71
C GLU A 194 18.13 10.23 -3.32
N ASP A 195 19.35 10.77 -3.24
CA ASP A 195 20.10 10.91 -1.98
C ASP A 195 19.30 11.63 -0.88
N MET A 196 18.52 12.64 -1.28
CA MET A 196 17.65 13.39 -0.38
C MET A 196 16.57 12.51 0.25
N ASN A 197 16.01 11.56 -0.51
CA ASN A 197 15.00 10.64 0.01
C ASN A 197 15.63 9.62 0.95
N TYR A 198 16.80 9.07 0.62
CA TYR A 198 17.54 8.21 1.56
C TYR A 198 17.82 8.90 2.90
N ALA A 199 18.24 10.18 2.88
CA ALA A 199 18.43 10.96 4.08
C ALA A 199 17.12 11.12 4.89
N LYS A 200 15.99 11.39 4.23
CA LYS A 200 14.66 11.50 4.86
C LYS A 200 14.19 10.17 5.47
N ILE A 201 14.41 9.04 4.78
CA ILE A 201 14.03 7.71 5.28
C ILE A 201 14.84 7.42 6.54
N LYS A 202 16.16 7.55 6.46
CA LYS A 202 17.08 7.35 7.59
C LYS A 202 16.71 8.20 8.79
N ALA A 203 16.43 9.49 8.58
CA ALA A 203 16.00 10.38 9.65
C ALA A 203 14.69 9.91 10.32
N SER A 204 13.71 9.47 9.52
CA SER A 204 12.43 8.97 10.02
C SER A 204 12.61 7.68 10.85
N ILE A 205 13.49 6.78 10.41
CA ILE A 205 13.79 5.53 11.11
C ILE A 205 14.50 5.81 12.43
N LYS A 206 15.52 6.67 12.44
CA LYS A 206 16.23 7.08 13.66
C LYS A 206 15.31 7.74 14.69
N GLU A 207 14.38 8.58 14.24
CA GLU A 207 13.47 9.30 15.14
C GLU A 207 12.43 8.37 15.78
N VAL A 208 11.85 7.46 14.98
CA VAL A 208 10.61 6.74 15.32
C VAL A 208 10.81 5.25 15.51
N VAL A 209 11.57 4.59 14.63
CA VAL A 209 11.65 3.13 14.53
C VAL A 209 12.76 2.57 15.41
N GLU A 210 13.99 3.13 15.34
CA GLU A 210 15.11 2.69 16.18
C GLU A 210 14.80 2.72 17.69
N PRO A 211 14.13 3.75 18.23
CA PRO A 211 13.77 3.77 19.66
C PRO A 211 12.80 2.67 20.09
N LEU A 212 12.15 1.99 19.14
CA LEU A 212 11.24 0.86 19.39
C LEU A 212 11.94 -0.49 19.27
N LEU A 213 13.18 -0.54 18.79
CA LEU A 213 13.98 -1.75 18.73
C LEU A 213 14.49 -2.15 20.12
N PRO A 214 14.93 -3.41 20.30
CA PRO A 214 15.55 -3.85 21.55
C PRO A 214 16.70 -2.94 21.98
N VAL A 215 16.91 -2.83 23.30
CA VAL A 215 17.94 -1.97 23.90
C VAL A 215 19.32 -2.28 23.30
N ASN A 216 20.09 -1.24 22.96
CA ASN A 216 21.41 -1.30 22.32
C ASN A 216 21.44 -1.81 20.87
N THR A 217 20.31 -1.75 20.16
CA THR A 217 20.28 -1.97 18.71
C THR A 217 20.68 -0.69 17.99
N GLU A 218 21.95 -0.60 17.56
CA GLU A 218 22.41 0.43 16.65
C GLU A 218 22.43 -0.14 15.24
N LEU A 219 21.69 0.48 14.32
CA LEU A 219 21.56 -0.01 12.95
C LEU A 219 22.69 0.53 12.04
N THR A 220 23.24 -0.35 11.22
CA THR A 220 23.92 0.04 9.99
C THR A 220 22.88 0.31 8.90
N TYR A 221 23.24 1.12 7.91
CA TYR A 221 22.31 1.57 6.88
C TYR A 221 22.91 1.36 5.50
N ASP A 222 22.19 0.62 4.66
CA ASP A 222 22.57 0.32 3.29
C ASP A 222 21.48 0.78 2.32
N ASN A 223 21.86 1.44 1.22
CA ASN A 223 20.92 1.83 0.18
C ASN A 223 20.78 0.69 -0.83
N TYR A 224 19.54 0.29 -1.11
CA TYR A 224 19.23 -0.67 -2.16
C TYR A 224 19.21 0.02 -3.53
N THR A 225 20.25 -0.16 -4.33
CA THR A 225 20.43 0.55 -5.62
C THR A 225 20.23 -0.31 -6.85
N SER A 226 19.91 -1.60 -6.69
CA SER A 226 19.79 -2.52 -7.82
C SER A 226 18.51 -2.34 -8.65
N CYS A 227 17.50 -1.66 -8.09
CA CYS A 227 16.23 -1.35 -8.75
C CYS A 227 16.08 0.17 -8.93
N PHE A 228 16.00 0.65 -10.16
CA PHE A 228 15.66 2.03 -10.51
C PHE A 228 14.32 2.08 -11.26
N GLN A 229 13.37 2.89 -10.81
CA GLN A 229 12.07 3.03 -11.46
C GLN A 229 12.21 3.71 -12.82
N GLN A 230 11.54 3.17 -13.84
CA GLN A 230 11.60 3.65 -15.23
C GLN A 230 10.31 4.35 -15.70
N ASP A 231 9.32 4.45 -14.81
CA ASP A 231 7.98 4.96 -15.05
C ASP A 231 7.59 5.99 -13.98
N SER A 232 6.36 6.50 -13.99
CA SER A 232 5.90 7.53 -13.04
C SER A 232 4.93 7.02 -11.98
N ASP A 233 4.66 5.71 -11.93
CA ASP A 233 3.49 5.18 -11.23
C ASP A 233 3.71 3.88 -10.45
N ASN A 234 4.87 3.24 -10.59
CA ASN A 234 5.15 1.96 -9.93
C ASN A 234 6.02 2.07 -8.67
N CYS A 235 6.19 3.27 -8.09
CA CYS A 235 6.99 3.44 -6.86
C CYS A 235 6.55 2.52 -5.72
N GLY A 236 5.24 2.41 -5.49
CA GLY A 236 4.67 1.49 -4.50
C GLY A 236 4.90 0.02 -4.86
N LEU A 237 4.76 -0.35 -6.15
CA LEU A 237 4.99 -1.72 -6.61
C LEU A 237 6.45 -2.14 -6.39
N TRP A 238 7.40 -1.28 -6.76
CA TRP A 238 8.83 -1.53 -6.55
C TRP A 238 9.17 -1.64 -5.07
N CYS A 239 8.55 -0.83 -4.21
CA CYS A 239 8.69 -0.97 -2.76
C CYS A 239 8.29 -2.37 -2.29
N LEU A 240 7.12 -2.87 -2.69
CA LEU A 240 6.63 -4.20 -2.29
C LEU A 240 7.56 -5.33 -2.77
N ILE A 241 8.07 -5.23 -3.99
CA ILE A 241 9.01 -6.21 -4.56
C ILE A 241 10.33 -6.22 -3.81
N VAL A 242 10.92 -5.04 -3.53
CA VAL A 242 12.19 -4.95 -2.79
C VAL A 242 12.02 -5.44 -1.34
N LEU A 243 10.87 -5.20 -0.72
CA LEU A 243 10.56 -5.76 0.60
C LEU A 243 10.51 -7.31 0.56
N GLU A 244 9.82 -7.91 -0.41
CA GLU A 244 9.76 -9.37 -0.57
C GLU A 244 11.14 -9.99 -0.91
N LEU A 245 11.94 -9.33 -1.75
CA LEU A 245 13.33 -9.72 -2.02
C LEU A 245 14.21 -9.66 -0.77
N SER A 246 14.09 -8.60 0.04
CA SER A 246 14.85 -8.45 1.28
C SER A 246 14.47 -9.52 2.30
N LEU A 247 13.18 -9.86 2.41
CA LEU A 247 12.70 -10.93 3.28
C LEU A 247 13.27 -12.31 2.91
N THR A 248 13.50 -12.55 1.62
CA THR A 248 14.01 -13.80 1.06
C THR A 248 15.54 -13.83 0.87
N GLY A 249 16.22 -12.69 1.05
CA GLY A 249 17.65 -12.56 0.78
C GLY A 249 18.02 -12.72 -0.70
N MET A 250 17.07 -12.52 -1.61
CA MET A 250 17.24 -12.76 -3.03
C MET A 250 17.63 -11.46 -3.77
N PRO A 251 18.51 -11.54 -4.79
CA PRO A 251 18.94 -10.36 -5.52
C PRO A 251 17.85 -9.85 -6.47
N TRP A 252 17.96 -8.58 -6.85
CA TRP A 252 17.14 -8.00 -7.92
C TRP A 252 17.35 -8.74 -9.24
N HIS A 253 16.27 -8.97 -9.98
CA HIS A 253 16.32 -9.50 -11.35
C HIS A 253 15.74 -8.49 -12.35
N LYS A 254 16.50 -8.10 -13.37
CA LYS A 254 16.07 -7.10 -14.37
C LYS A 254 14.81 -7.52 -15.16
N GLY A 255 14.54 -8.81 -15.26
CA GLY A 255 13.31 -9.33 -15.88
C GLY A 255 12.02 -8.86 -15.18
N LEU A 256 12.09 -8.46 -13.90
CA LEU A 256 10.92 -7.95 -13.15
C LEU A 256 10.30 -6.71 -13.81
N TYR A 257 11.08 -5.88 -14.51
CA TYR A 257 10.55 -4.72 -15.25
C TYR A 257 9.57 -5.13 -16.37
N GLN A 258 9.77 -6.30 -16.98
CA GLN A 258 8.89 -6.79 -18.04
C GLN A 258 7.60 -7.42 -17.50
N LEU A 259 7.50 -7.59 -16.18
CA LEU A 259 6.41 -8.28 -15.50
C LEU A 259 5.50 -7.36 -14.68
N VAL A 260 5.57 -6.03 -14.84
CA VAL A 260 4.73 -5.08 -14.10
C VAL A 260 3.24 -5.49 -14.07
N PRO A 261 2.58 -5.85 -15.19
CA PRO A 261 1.17 -6.24 -15.16
C PRO A 261 0.92 -7.52 -14.36
N TYR A 262 1.83 -8.50 -14.49
CA TYR A 262 1.78 -9.76 -13.74
C TYR A 262 1.99 -9.52 -12.23
N LEU A 263 2.97 -8.72 -11.85
CA LEU A 263 3.30 -8.41 -10.46
C LEU A 263 2.17 -7.64 -9.76
N ARG A 264 1.52 -6.71 -10.48
CA ARG A 264 0.33 -6.02 -9.98
C ARG A 264 -0.85 -6.97 -9.75
N LEU A 265 -1.13 -7.86 -10.71
CA LEU A 265 -2.18 -8.87 -10.54
C LEU A 265 -1.84 -9.86 -9.41
N ARG A 266 -0.57 -10.24 -9.27
CA ARG A 266 -0.07 -11.08 -8.19
C ARG A 266 -0.37 -10.48 -6.82
N PHE A 267 0.04 -9.24 -6.58
CA PHE A 267 -0.18 -8.60 -5.27
C PHE A 267 -1.66 -8.33 -5.01
N LEU A 268 -2.45 -8.00 -6.04
CA LEU A 268 -3.91 -7.94 -5.90
C LEU A 268 -4.48 -9.30 -5.48
N SER A 269 -4.11 -10.39 -6.15
CA SER A 269 -4.56 -11.74 -5.81
C SER A 269 -4.18 -12.16 -4.40
N LEU A 270 -2.97 -11.80 -3.95
CA LEU A 270 -2.52 -12.06 -2.58
C LEU A 270 -3.35 -11.28 -1.55
N CYS A 271 -3.62 -9.99 -1.81
CA CYS A 271 -4.47 -9.17 -0.96
C CYS A 271 -5.90 -9.71 -0.89
N LEU A 272 -6.48 -10.13 -2.01
CA LEU A 272 -7.83 -10.70 -2.04
C LEU A 272 -7.91 -12.00 -1.24
N GLY A 273 -6.94 -12.90 -1.37
CA GLY A 273 -6.88 -14.12 -0.57
C GLY A 273 -6.76 -13.84 0.94
N TYR A 274 -5.93 -12.86 1.33
CA TYR A 274 -5.82 -12.43 2.72
C TYR A 274 -7.12 -11.80 3.23
N VAL A 275 -7.80 -11.00 2.41
CA VAL A 275 -9.10 -10.42 2.75
C VAL A 275 -10.14 -11.52 2.97
N GLU A 276 -10.21 -12.52 2.08
CA GLU A 276 -11.14 -13.63 2.17
C GLU A 276 -10.90 -14.48 3.43
N GLU A 277 -9.65 -14.83 3.71
CA GLU A 277 -9.29 -15.67 4.87
C GLU A 277 -9.63 -15.00 6.22
N LYS A 278 -9.59 -13.66 6.28
CA LYS A 278 -9.72 -12.89 7.52
C LYS A 278 -11.08 -12.18 7.65
N ARG A 279 -12.03 -12.43 6.75
CA ARG A 279 -13.44 -12.03 6.92
C ARG A 279 -14.15 -12.95 7.91
#